data_AF-A0A6A3AQZ8-F1
#
_entry.id   AF-A0A6A3AQZ8-F1
#
_cell.length_a   1.000
_cell.length_b   1.000
_cell.length_c   1.000
_cell.angle_alpha   90.00
_cell.angle_beta   90.00
_cell.angle_gamma   90.00
#
_symmetry.space_group_name_H-M   'P 1'
#
loop_
_entity.id
_entity.type
_entity.pdbx_description
1 polymer ?
#
loop_
_entity_poly.entity_id
_entity_poly.type
_entity_poly.pdbx_seq_one_letter_code
_entity_poly.pdbx_strand_id
1 'polypeptide(L)'
;MALNHSFPLKMLLRNRLCSLNLTSFLPSPSPPTQSVSFIFSFNKTIAYSTHKPHGSKPQISASRATNQPISDRVRFTKTVLFVPPGVDPEDVTDEMILPGSNIVVGPYAGHSQIKEVEFVKSSGRAKDCPKDDRPEFAILGRSNVGKSSLINALVRKKEVALTSKKPGKTQLINHFLVNKSWYIVDLPGYGFAKASDTARTDWSSFTKGYFLNRETLVAVLLLIDASVPPQKIDLDCANWLGRNNIPMTFVFTKCDKMKASKGKRPDENIKDFQEVIREKYKQHPPWIMTSSVTGLGRDELLLHLSQLRNYWDQ
;
A
#
# COMPACT_ATOMS: atom_id res chain seq x y z
N MET A 1 24.76 -18.81 0.43
CA MET A 1 25.46 -17.54 0.13
C MET A 1 24.40 -16.51 -0.22
N ALA A 2 24.24 -15.49 0.64
CA ALA A 2 23.23 -14.46 0.50
C ALA A 2 23.60 -13.49 -0.64
N LEU A 3 22.68 -13.28 -1.58
CA LEU A 3 22.82 -12.25 -2.62
C LEU A 3 22.47 -10.89 -2.02
N ASN A 4 23.48 -10.02 -1.97
CA ASN A 4 23.39 -8.62 -1.57
C ASN A 4 22.52 -7.82 -2.56
N HIS A 5 21.26 -7.60 -2.20
CA HIS A 5 20.51 -6.46 -2.72
C HIS A 5 20.14 -5.58 -1.53
N SER A 6 21.03 -4.61 -1.29
CA SER A 6 20.76 -3.40 -0.50
C SER A 6 19.66 -2.62 -1.23
N PHE A 7 18.55 -2.36 -0.54
CA PHE A 7 17.55 -1.38 -0.94
C PHE A 7 17.95 -0.04 -0.31
N PRO A 8 18.60 0.88 -1.03
CA PRO A 8 18.28 2.27 -0.82
C PRO A 8 16.91 2.49 -1.47
N LEU A 9 16.00 3.11 -0.74
CA LEU A 9 14.76 3.66 -1.29
C LEU A 9 15.15 4.80 -2.25
N LYS A 10 15.65 4.48 -3.45
CA LYS A 10 15.55 5.38 -4.59
C LYS A 10 14.08 5.32 -5.01
N MET A 11 13.27 6.19 -4.43
CA MET A 11 12.17 6.76 -5.19
C MET A 11 12.82 7.25 -6.49
N LEU A 12 12.51 6.60 -7.62
CA LEU A 12 13.17 6.86 -8.89
C LEU A 12 12.90 8.34 -9.25
N LEU A 13 13.89 9.19 -8.96
CA LEU A 13 14.09 10.47 -9.64
C LEU A 13 14.15 10.17 -11.14
N ARG A 14 13.02 10.33 -11.81
CA ARG A 14 12.99 10.43 -13.26
C ARG A 14 13.21 11.89 -13.58
N ASN A 15 14.48 12.27 -13.77
CA ASN A 15 14.90 13.64 -14.08
C ASN A 15 14.01 14.24 -15.18
N ARG A 16 13.28 15.31 -14.87
CA ARG A 16 12.68 16.20 -15.87
C ARG A 16 13.79 17.09 -16.45
N LEU A 17 14.41 16.65 -17.55
CA LEU A 17 15.17 17.56 -18.40
C LEU A 17 14.21 18.16 -19.43
N CYS A 18 13.86 19.43 -19.21
CA CYS A 18 13.34 20.29 -20.27
C CYS A 18 14.38 20.38 -21.39
N SER A 19 14.01 20.04 -22.63
CA SER A 19 14.72 20.51 -23.81
C SER A 19 13.71 20.93 -24.87
N LEU A 20 13.76 22.23 -25.17
CA LEU A 20 13.15 22.83 -26.35
C LEU A 20 14.02 22.50 -27.58
N ASN A 21 13.36 22.02 -28.64
CA ASN A 21 13.67 22.19 -30.07
C ASN A 21 15.07 21.83 -30.62
N LEU A 22 15.18 20.88 -31.57
CA LEU A 22 15.14 21.11 -33.02
C LEU A 22 15.38 19.80 -33.82
N THR A 23 14.67 19.68 -34.95
CA THR A 23 14.75 18.78 -36.12
C THR A 23 16.01 17.95 -36.43
N SER A 24 15.85 16.67 -36.85
CA SER A 24 16.08 16.15 -38.23
C SER A 24 16.25 14.62 -38.30
N PHE A 25 15.96 14.05 -39.47
CA PHE A 25 15.73 12.63 -39.81
C PHE A 25 17.01 11.77 -39.98
N LEU A 26 16.88 10.45 -39.70
CA LEU A 26 17.35 9.23 -40.43
C LEU A 26 17.94 8.10 -39.51
N PRO A 27 17.95 6.80 -39.95
CA PRO A 27 17.68 5.65 -39.07
C PRO A 27 18.84 4.64 -38.82
N SER A 28 18.55 3.71 -37.88
CA SER A 28 19.14 2.37 -37.60
C SER A 28 20.40 2.30 -36.71
N PRO A 29 20.78 1.15 -36.08
CA PRO A 29 20.17 -0.20 -36.05
C PRO A 29 19.91 -0.78 -34.62
N SER A 30 19.25 -1.93 -34.56
CA SER A 30 18.97 -2.73 -33.34
C SER A 30 20.17 -3.57 -32.86
N PRO A 31 20.28 -3.82 -31.54
CA PRO A 31 21.05 -4.98 -31.05
C PRO A 31 20.25 -5.78 -29.98
N PRO A 32 20.74 -6.91 -29.44
CA PRO A 32 20.14 -8.23 -29.62
C PRO A 32 19.30 -8.72 -28.44
N THR A 33 18.39 -9.64 -28.75
CA THR A 33 17.72 -10.53 -27.81
C THR A 33 18.73 -11.47 -27.14
N GLN A 34 18.80 -11.47 -25.81
CA GLN A 34 19.27 -12.61 -25.05
C GLN A 34 18.21 -13.00 -24.02
N SER A 35 17.53 -14.10 -24.35
CA SER A 35 16.76 -14.89 -23.42
C SER A 35 17.68 -15.45 -22.35
N VAL A 36 17.34 -15.23 -21.08
CA VAL A 36 17.95 -16.00 -19.99
C VAL A 36 16.81 -16.71 -19.26
N SER A 37 16.61 -17.95 -19.67
CA SER A 37 15.85 -18.96 -18.93
C SER A 37 16.62 -19.28 -17.64
N PHE A 38 15.96 -19.25 -16.48
CA PHE A 38 16.47 -19.95 -15.31
C PHE A 38 15.43 -20.87 -14.70
N ILE A 39 15.87 -22.12 -14.57
CA ILE A 39 15.22 -23.30 -14.04
C ILE A 39 15.06 -23.14 -12.52
N PHE A 40 13.87 -23.47 -12.01
CA PHE A 40 13.60 -23.56 -10.58
C PHE A 40 14.26 -24.82 -9.99
N SER A 41 15.14 -24.66 -9.00
CA SER A 41 15.50 -25.76 -8.11
C SER A 41 14.56 -25.77 -6.90
N PHE A 42 13.72 -26.80 -6.82
CA PHE A 42 12.96 -27.17 -5.62
C PHE A 42 13.84 -28.04 -4.73
N ASN A 43 14.03 -27.66 -3.46
CA ASN A 43 14.46 -28.62 -2.45
C ASN A 43 13.25 -29.12 -1.66
N LYS A 44 12.90 -30.37 -1.94
CA LYS A 44 12.17 -31.29 -1.07
C LYS A 44 13.22 -31.99 -0.19
N THR A 45 13.00 -32.09 1.13
CA THR A 45 13.02 -33.34 1.93
C THR A 45 13.04 -33.05 3.45
N ILE A 46 11.88 -33.36 4.08
CA ILE A 46 11.55 -34.03 5.37
C ILE A 46 12.64 -34.18 6.46
N ALA A 47 12.25 -33.87 7.71
CA ALA A 47 12.48 -34.74 8.87
C ALA A 47 11.44 -34.50 9.98
N TYR A 48 10.73 -35.57 10.36
CA TYR A 48 9.85 -35.68 11.54
C TYR A 48 10.70 -35.83 12.81
N SER A 49 10.24 -35.28 13.94
CA SER A 49 10.60 -35.80 15.25
C SER A 49 9.45 -35.61 16.25
N THR A 50 8.98 -36.75 16.75
CA THR A 50 7.95 -36.94 17.76
C THR A 50 8.56 -36.83 19.15
N HIS A 51 7.99 -36.03 20.08
CA HIS A 51 7.99 -36.36 21.51
C HIS A 51 6.89 -35.60 22.29
N LYS A 52 6.16 -36.37 23.09
CA LYS A 52 5.36 -36.06 24.30
C LYS A 52 5.64 -37.23 25.27
N PRO A 53 5.27 -37.21 26.56
CA PRO A 53 4.61 -36.17 27.39
C PRO A 53 5.25 -35.97 28.79
N HIS A 54 4.89 -34.90 29.51
CA HIS A 54 4.42 -34.96 30.92
C HIS A 54 4.00 -33.56 31.42
N GLY A 55 3.05 -33.53 32.36
CA GLY A 55 2.43 -32.31 32.87
C GLY A 55 2.78 -32.02 34.32
N SER A 56 2.67 -30.73 34.68
CA SER A 56 2.41 -30.24 36.04
C SER A 56 1.97 -28.77 35.97
N LYS A 57 1.04 -28.39 36.87
CA LYS A 57 0.33 -27.10 37.00
C LYS A 57 1.25 -25.89 37.36
N PRO A 58 0.76 -24.64 37.25
CA PRO A 58 1.60 -23.46 37.11
C PRO A 58 2.04 -22.86 38.46
N GLN A 59 3.30 -22.40 38.54
CA GLN A 59 3.75 -21.43 39.54
C GLN A 59 4.05 -20.09 38.87
N ILE A 60 3.46 -19.05 39.44
CA ILE A 60 3.64 -17.65 39.11
C ILE A 60 5.06 -17.26 39.50
N SER A 61 5.88 -16.86 38.52
CA SER A 61 7.15 -16.19 38.77
C SER A 61 7.26 -14.97 37.87
N ALA A 62 7.47 -13.81 38.52
CA ALA A 62 7.66 -12.53 37.88
C ALA A 62 8.93 -12.55 37.02
N SER A 63 8.81 -12.33 35.71
CA SER A 63 9.96 -12.24 34.80
C SER A 63 10.28 -10.78 34.47
N ARG A 64 11.23 -10.27 35.25
CA ARG A 64 12.41 -9.48 34.84
C ARG A 64 12.38 -8.94 33.39
N ALA A 65 12.30 -7.62 33.27
CA ALA A 65 12.54 -6.90 32.02
C ALA A 65 13.92 -7.28 31.45
N THR A 66 13.92 -7.97 30.30
CA THR A 66 15.13 -8.31 29.56
C THR A 66 15.62 -7.08 28.80
N ASN A 67 16.77 -6.53 29.20
CA ASN A 67 17.55 -5.59 28.40
C ASN A 67 18.02 -6.30 27.12
N GLN A 68 17.33 -6.07 26.01
CA GLN A 68 17.88 -6.37 24.68
C GLN A 68 18.95 -5.33 24.31
N PRO A 69 20.05 -5.72 23.66
CA PRO A 69 21.10 -4.78 23.25
C PRO A 69 20.53 -3.73 22.28
N ILE A 70 20.99 -2.49 22.43
CA ILE A 70 20.50 -1.32 21.68
C ILE A 70 20.52 -1.57 20.16
N SER A 71 21.53 -2.29 19.64
CA SER A 71 21.63 -2.63 18.21
C SER A 71 20.47 -3.49 17.72
N ASP A 72 19.94 -4.39 18.55
CA ASP A 72 18.84 -5.28 18.18
C ASP A 72 17.50 -4.56 18.23
N ARG A 73 17.32 -3.62 19.17
CA ARG A 73 16.16 -2.70 19.18
C ARG A 73 16.16 -1.81 17.95
N VAL A 74 17.29 -1.17 17.63
CA VAL A 74 17.45 -0.32 16.44
C VAL A 74 17.23 -1.11 15.14
N ARG A 75 17.70 -2.36 15.09
CA ARG A 75 17.46 -3.24 13.94
C ARG A 75 16.00 -3.67 13.84
N PHE A 76 15.35 -3.94 14.97
CA PHE A 76 13.94 -4.30 15.02
C PHE A 76 13.02 -3.13 14.64
N THR A 77 13.28 -1.92 15.14
CA THR A 77 12.55 -0.70 14.77
C THR A 77 12.69 -0.40 13.28
N LYS A 78 13.91 -0.51 12.72
CA LYS A 78 14.16 -0.37 11.26
C LYS A 78 13.41 -1.37 10.39
N THR A 79 13.13 -2.58 10.88
CA THR A 79 12.51 -3.64 10.06
C THR A 79 10.98 -3.54 10.02
N VAL A 80 10.38 -2.90 11.04
CA VAL A 80 8.92 -2.85 11.22
C VAL A 80 8.36 -1.45 10.95
N LEU A 81 9.09 -0.39 11.24
CA LEU A 81 8.67 0.99 10.97
C LEU A 81 8.94 1.38 9.52
N PHE A 82 7.99 2.10 8.94
CA PHE A 82 8.21 2.87 7.74
C PHE A 82 8.80 4.22 8.12
N VAL A 83 10.08 4.40 7.84
CA VAL A 83 10.80 5.67 8.02
C VAL A 83 10.79 6.42 6.68
N PRO A 84 10.19 7.62 6.60
CA PRO A 84 10.15 8.38 5.36
C PRO A 84 11.51 8.99 5.02
N PRO A 85 11.71 9.44 3.77
CA PRO A 85 12.88 10.20 3.38
C PRO A 85 13.09 11.43 4.27
N GLY A 86 14.35 11.75 4.56
CA GLY A 86 14.73 12.90 5.40
C GLY A 86 14.66 12.67 6.91
N VAL A 87 14.37 11.44 7.36
CA VAL A 87 14.43 11.06 8.78
C VAL A 87 15.59 10.09 8.98
N ASP A 88 16.48 10.39 9.93
CA ASP A 88 17.47 9.43 10.39
C ASP A 88 16.77 8.38 11.29
N PRO A 89 16.86 7.07 10.99
CA PRO A 89 16.29 6.04 11.85
C PRO A 89 16.75 6.07 13.32
N GLU A 90 17.91 6.65 13.63
CA GLU A 90 18.40 6.79 15.01
C GLU A 90 17.70 7.92 15.78
N ASP A 91 17.11 8.88 15.06
CA ASP A 91 16.37 10.01 15.65
C ASP A 91 14.88 9.70 15.86
N VAL A 92 14.41 8.50 15.49
CA VAL A 92 13.01 8.12 15.59
C VAL A 92 12.60 7.93 17.05
N THR A 93 11.64 8.74 17.51
CA THR A 93 10.99 8.59 18.82
C THR A 93 9.57 8.04 18.69
N ASP A 94 9.01 7.54 19.80
CA ASP A 94 7.66 6.96 19.81
C ASP A 94 6.58 8.00 19.45
N GLU A 95 6.79 9.27 19.79
CA GLU A 95 5.88 10.38 19.47
C GLU A 95 5.83 10.72 17.98
N MET A 96 6.87 10.34 17.23
CA MET A 96 6.91 10.51 15.78
C MET A 96 6.10 9.46 15.04
N ILE A 97 5.62 8.40 15.72
CA ILE A 97 4.88 7.32 15.08
C ILE A 97 3.39 7.68 15.03
N LEU A 98 2.81 7.68 13.83
CA LEU A 98 1.38 7.91 13.65
C LEU A 98 0.57 6.84 14.40
N PRO A 99 -0.40 7.22 15.26
CA PRO A 99 -1.21 6.27 16.01
C PRO A 99 -1.91 5.23 15.10
N GLY A 100 -1.89 3.96 15.51
CA GLY A 100 -2.53 2.88 14.76
C GLY A 100 -1.85 2.58 13.41
N SER A 101 -0.54 2.79 13.31
CA SER A 101 0.25 2.60 12.10
C SER A 101 1.67 2.10 12.42
N ASN A 102 2.49 1.90 11.39
CA ASN A 102 3.96 1.82 11.53
C ASN A 102 4.69 3.01 10.89
N ILE A 103 4.00 4.13 10.68
CA ILE A 103 4.49 5.23 9.86
C ILE A 103 5.10 6.29 10.76
N VAL A 104 6.35 6.65 10.48
CA VAL A 104 7.04 7.77 11.12
C VAL A 104 6.69 9.08 10.40
N VAL A 105 6.42 10.11 11.18
CA VAL A 105 6.27 11.51 10.75
C VAL A 105 7.65 12.11 10.60
N GLY A 106 7.95 12.59 9.40
CA GLY A 106 9.20 13.21 9.00
C GLY A 106 9.04 14.68 8.62
N PRO A 107 10.12 15.32 8.16
CA PRO A 107 10.17 16.78 7.97
C PRO A 107 9.25 17.29 6.85
N TYR A 108 8.84 16.42 5.92
CA TYR A 108 7.95 16.78 4.82
C TYR A 108 6.46 16.71 5.22
N ALA A 109 6.13 16.28 6.44
CA ALA A 109 4.76 16.19 6.90
C ALA A 109 4.17 17.59 7.16
N GLY A 110 3.27 18.03 6.29
CA GLY A 110 2.61 19.34 6.41
C GLY A 110 1.56 19.57 5.32
N HIS A 111 0.72 20.60 5.46
CA HIS A 111 -0.32 20.96 4.48
C HIS A 111 -1.24 19.77 4.10
N SER A 112 -1.69 19.01 5.10
CA SER A 112 -2.51 17.80 4.93
C SER A 112 -4.02 18.06 4.77
N GLN A 113 -4.49 19.27 5.09
CA GLN A 113 -5.91 19.62 5.08
C GLN A 113 -6.49 19.59 3.67
N ILE A 114 -7.64 18.94 3.50
CA ILE A 114 -8.46 19.01 2.29
C ILE A 114 -9.48 20.14 2.46
N LYS A 115 -9.35 21.19 1.66
CA LYS A 115 -10.24 22.37 1.63
C LYS A 115 -11.27 22.26 0.51
N GLU A 116 -10.83 21.79 -0.66
CA GLU A 116 -11.68 21.61 -1.83
C GLU A 116 -11.41 20.27 -2.51
N VAL A 117 -12.46 19.72 -3.13
CA VAL A 117 -12.38 18.53 -3.97
C VAL A 117 -13.37 18.70 -5.12
N GLU A 118 -12.93 18.34 -6.32
CA GLU A 118 -13.69 18.38 -7.57
C GLU A 118 -13.60 17.02 -8.27
N PHE A 119 -14.73 16.48 -8.73
CA PHE A 119 -14.72 15.33 -9.63
C PHE A 119 -14.39 15.81 -11.04
N VAL A 120 -13.26 15.35 -11.59
CA VAL A 120 -12.77 15.80 -12.89
C VAL A 120 -13.30 14.93 -14.02
N LYS A 121 -13.06 13.61 -13.95
CA LYS A 121 -13.45 12.68 -15.01
C LYS A 121 -13.43 11.21 -14.57
N SER A 122 -14.21 10.40 -15.28
CA SER A 122 -14.09 8.94 -15.33
C SER A 122 -13.44 8.51 -16.65
N SER A 123 -12.38 7.70 -16.57
CA SER A 123 -11.63 7.23 -17.74
C SER A 123 -11.68 5.70 -17.83
N GLY A 124 -11.98 5.17 -19.02
CA GLY A 124 -12.00 3.72 -19.26
C GLY A 124 -10.62 3.13 -19.55
N ARG A 125 -9.62 3.97 -19.90
CA ARG A 125 -8.24 3.56 -20.19
C ARG A 125 -7.26 4.56 -19.57
N ALA A 126 -6.07 4.08 -19.23
CA ALA A 126 -5.00 4.92 -18.65
C ALA A 126 -4.66 6.14 -19.53
N LYS A 127 -4.64 5.97 -20.86
CA LYS A 127 -4.34 7.05 -21.81
C LYS A 127 -5.35 8.20 -21.82
N ASP A 128 -6.57 7.94 -21.34
CA ASP A 128 -7.68 8.91 -21.29
C ASP A 128 -7.74 9.64 -19.94
N CYS A 129 -6.80 9.36 -19.01
CA CYS A 129 -6.69 10.04 -17.72
C CYS A 129 -6.13 11.46 -17.91
N PRO A 130 -6.39 12.40 -16.98
CA PRO A 130 -5.79 13.74 -16.98
C PRO A 130 -4.27 13.71 -17.16
N LYS A 131 -3.67 14.74 -17.78
CA LYS A 131 -2.23 14.81 -18.07
C LYS A 131 -1.61 16.13 -17.60
N ASP A 132 -2.14 16.69 -16.52
CA ASP A 132 -1.72 17.97 -15.95
C ASP A 132 -0.58 17.84 -14.91
N ASP A 133 0.17 16.73 -14.95
CA ASP A 133 1.42 16.50 -14.19
C ASP A 133 1.32 16.59 -12.66
N ARG A 134 0.12 16.49 -12.10
CA ARG A 134 -0.11 16.56 -10.65
C ARG A 134 0.11 15.22 -9.96
N PRO A 135 0.63 15.18 -8.72
CA PRO A 135 0.83 13.95 -7.98
C PRO A 135 -0.49 13.22 -7.72
N GLU A 136 -0.45 11.88 -7.77
CA GLU A 136 -1.63 11.03 -7.67
C GLU A 136 -1.48 9.96 -6.59
N PHE A 137 -2.53 9.79 -5.79
CA PHE A 137 -2.68 8.65 -4.90
C PHE A 137 -3.83 7.78 -5.37
N ALA A 138 -3.49 6.57 -5.82
CA ALA A 138 -4.46 5.63 -6.35
C ALA A 138 -5.03 4.74 -5.24
N ILE A 139 -6.35 4.71 -5.11
CA ILE A 139 -7.06 3.90 -4.13
C ILE A 139 -7.44 2.57 -4.76
N LEU A 140 -7.01 1.49 -4.11
CA LEU A 140 -7.18 0.13 -4.56
C LEU A 140 -7.76 -0.77 -3.50
N GLY A 141 -8.42 -1.83 -3.92
CA GLY A 141 -8.80 -2.90 -3.03
C GLY A 141 -10.02 -3.66 -3.52
N ARG A 142 -10.27 -4.79 -2.86
CA ARG A 142 -11.38 -5.68 -3.18
C ARG A 142 -12.72 -4.94 -3.24
N SER A 143 -13.64 -5.46 -4.02
CA SER A 143 -15.01 -4.97 -4.05
C SER A 143 -15.63 -4.98 -2.66
N ASN A 144 -16.32 -3.89 -2.29
CA ASN A 144 -16.90 -3.66 -0.96
C ASN A 144 -15.90 -3.58 0.20
N VAL A 145 -14.59 -3.44 -0.06
CA VAL A 145 -13.58 -3.20 1.00
C VAL A 145 -13.80 -1.86 1.72
N GLY A 146 -14.31 -0.85 1.02
CA GLY A 146 -14.57 0.48 1.59
C GLY A 146 -13.99 1.67 0.81
N LYS A 147 -13.49 1.49 -0.42
CA LYS A 147 -12.89 2.56 -1.26
C LYS A 147 -13.69 3.87 -1.27
N SER A 148 -14.92 3.85 -1.78
CA SER A 148 -15.77 5.05 -1.84
C SER A 148 -16.08 5.64 -0.47
N SER A 149 -16.22 4.79 0.56
CA SER A 149 -16.43 5.25 1.94
C SER A 149 -15.20 5.96 2.50
N LEU A 150 -14.00 5.44 2.22
CA LEU A 150 -12.74 6.07 2.59
C LEU A 150 -12.57 7.42 1.87
N ILE A 151 -12.86 7.47 0.56
CA ILE A 151 -12.80 8.73 -0.21
C ILE A 151 -13.69 9.80 0.43
N ASN A 152 -14.96 9.47 0.66
CA ASN A 152 -15.91 10.40 1.29
C ASN A 152 -15.48 10.82 2.70
N ALA A 153 -14.90 9.90 3.48
CA ALA A 153 -14.35 10.20 4.81
C ALA A 153 -13.14 11.14 4.74
N LEU A 154 -12.20 10.92 3.82
CA LEU A 154 -11.03 11.77 3.62
C LEU A 154 -11.45 13.20 3.27
N VAL A 155 -12.35 13.36 2.31
CA VAL A 155 -12.76 14.68 1.81
C VAL A 155 -13.84 15.37 2.65
N ARG A 156 -14.39 14.69 3.68
CA ARG A 156 -15.51 15.17 4.53
C ARG A 156 -16.71 15.69 3.74
N LYS A 157 -16.96 15.14 2.55
CA LYS A 157 -18.15 15.43 1.74
C LYS A 157 -18.90 14.13 1.49
N LYS A 158 -20.23 14.20 1.62
CA LYS A 158 -21.09 13.06 1.28
C LYS A 158 -21.13 12.92 -0.24
N GLU A 159 -21.09 11.68 -0.71
CA GLU A 159 -21.42 11.30 -2.10
C GLU A 159 -20.51 11.85 -3.21
N VAL A 160 -19.30 12.32 -2.89
CA VAL A 160 -18.27 12.62 -3.92
C VAL A 160 -17.90 11.35 -4.68
N ALA A 161 -17.67 10.26 -3.94
CA ALA A 161 -17.59 8.92 -4.51
C ALA A 161 -18.87 8.14 -4.20
N LEU A 162 -19.52 7.62 -5.25
CA LEU A 162 -20.75 6.84 -5.11
C LEU A 162 -20.48 5.56 -4.31
N THR A 163 -21.14 5.41 -3.16
CA THR A 163 -21.07 4.19 -2.32
C THR A 163 -22.19 3.23 -2.70
N SER A 164 -21.87 1.97 -2.99
CA SER A 164 -22.88 0.92 -3.22
C SER A 164 -22.52 -0.36 -2.48
N LYS A 165 -23.55 -1.07 -1.97
CA LYS A 165 -23.40 -2.42 -1.43
C LYS A 165 -23.25 -3.48 -2.53
N LYS A 166 -23.71 -3.17 -3.76
CA LYS A 166 -23.63 -4.10 -4.90
C LYS A 166 -22.22 -4.06 -5.50
N PRO A 167 -21.51 -5.20 -5.56
CA PRO A 167 -20.25 -5.28 -6.29
C PRO A 167 -20.47 -4.94 -7.78
N GLY A 168 -19.66 -4.07 -8.38
CA GLY A 168 -19.43 -4.03 -9.83
C GLY A 168 -19.52 -2.63 -10.43
N LYS A 169 -19.75 -1.62 -9.60
CA LYS A 169 -20.14 -0.27 -10.02
C LYS A 169 -18.96 0.58 -10.52
N THR A 170 -17.82 0.57 -9.83
CA THR A 170 -16.62 1.28 -10.30
C THR A 170 -15.94 0.44 -11.39
N GLN A 171 -16.26 0.74 -12.66
CA GLN A 171 -15.64 0.12 -13.84
C GLN A 171 -14.67 1.07 -14.56
N LEU A 172 -14.67 2.34 -14.15
CA LEU A 172 -13.84 3.41 -14.70
C LEU A 172 -12.86 3.90 -13.63
N ILE A 173 -11.79 4.54 -14.08
CA ILE A 173 -10.83 5.24 -13.24
C ILE A 173 -11.38 6.64 -12.95
N ASN A 174 -11.71 6.96 -11.71
CA ASN A 174 -12.26 8.27 -11.34
C ASN A 174 -11.19 9.16 -10.74
N HIS A 175 -11.05 10.38 -11.26
CA HIS A 175 -10.10 11.37 -10.75
C HIS A 175 -10.83 12.45 -9.95
N PHE A 176 -10.40 12.63 -8.71
CA PHE A 176 -10.86 13.70 -7.82
C PHE A 176 -9.70 14.66 -7.56
N LEU A 177 -9.79 15.87 -8.11
CA LEU A 177 -8.78 16.92 -7.90
C LEU A 177 -8.98 17.52 -6.51
N VAL A 178 -7.93 17.45 -5.70
CA VAL A 178 -7.93 17.94 -4.32
C VAL A 178 -7.08 19.20 -4.24
N ASN A 179 -7.63 20.26 -3.62
CA ASN A 179 -6.96 21.54 -3.42
C ASN A 179 -6.27 22.09 -4.68
N LYS A 180 -6.83 21.82 -5.86
CA LYS A 180 -6.24 22.16 -7.17
C LYS A 180 -4.75 21.83 -7.28
N SER A 181 -4.29 20.75 -6.63
CA SER A 181 -2.86 20.45 -6.50
C SER A 181 -2.53 18.98 -6.75
N TRP A 182 -3.38 18.04 -6.33
CA TRP A 182 -3.09 16.61 -6.44
C TRP A 182 -4.37 15.80 -6.63
N TYR A 183 -4.26 14.55 -7.05
CA TYR A 183 -5.42 13.68 -7.28
C TYR A 183 -5.56 12.55 -6.27
N ILE A 184 -6.80 12.32 -5.83
CA ILE A 184 -7.24 11.00 -5.38
C ILE A 184 -7.80 10.27 -6.60
N VAL A 185 -7.29 9.07 -6.88
CA VAL A 185 -7.70 8.28 -8.04
C VAL A 185 -8.39 7.00 -7.57
N ASP A 186 -9.70 6.88 -7.78
CA ASP A 186 -10.47 5.67 -7.46
C ASP A 186 -10.37 4.67 -8.60
N LEU A 187 -9.70 3.55 -8.35
CA LEU A 187 -9.55 2.48 -9.33
C LEU A 187 -10.62 1.39 -9.14
N PRO A 188 -11.04 0.73 -10.24
CA PRO A 188 -11.90 -0.45 -10.18
C PRO A 188 -11.38 -1.52 -9.22
N GLY A 189 -12.25 -1.98 -8.31
CA GLY A 189 -11.90 -3.01 -7.34
C GLY A 189 -11.70 -4.40 -7.99
N TYR A 190 -10.86 -5.24 -7.37
CA TYR A 190 -10.72 -6.65 -7.77
C TYR A 190 -11.71 -7.57 -7.05
N GLY A 191 -11.83 -8.82 -7.53
CA GLY A 191 -12.58 -9.89 -6.87
C GLY A 191 -14.09 -9.87 -7.12
N PHE A 192 -14.52 -9.40 -8.30
CA PHE A 192 -15.95 -9.39 -8.66
C PHE A 192 -16.50 -10.80 -8.93
N ALA A 193 -17.38 -11.28 -8.05
CA ALA A 193 -18.04 -12.58 -8.15
C ALA A 193 -18.95 -12.77 -9.38
N LYS A 194 -19.28 -11.72 -10.14
CA LYS A 194 -20.10 -11.81 -11.37
C LYS A 194 -19.33 -11.51 -12.66
N ALA A 195 -18.03 -11.28 -12.59
CA ALA A 195 -17.20 -11.15 -13.77
C ALA A 195 -17.02 -12.53 -14.43
N SER A 196 -16.93 -12.59 -15.77
CA SER A 196 -16.55 -13.81 -16.50
C SER A 196 -15.18 -14.31 -16.01
N ASP A 197 -14.86 -15.59 -16.19
CA ASP A 197 -13.57 -16.14 -15.72
C ASP A 197 -12.35 -15.43 -16.33
N THR A 198 -12.50 -14.87 -17.54
CA THR A 198 -11.54 -13.95 -18.16
C THR A 198 -11.34 -12.64 -17.39
N ALA A 199 -12.38 -12.08 -16.77
CA ALA A 199 -12.33 -10.83 -16.00
C ALA A 199 -12.09 -11.04 -14.49
N ARG A 200 -12.18 -12.28 -13.98
CA ARG A 200 -11.83 -12.63 -12.59
C ARG A 200 -10.33 -12.81 -12.38
N THR A 201 -9.64 -13.36 -13.37
CA THR A 201 -8.17 -13.51 -13.38
C THR A 201 -7.49 -12.23 -13.86
N ASP A 202 -8.17 -11.47 -14.72
CA ASP A 202 -7.64 -10.25 -15.29
C ASP A 202 -8.18 -9.03 -14.54
N TRP A 203 -7.56 -8.76 -13.40
CA TRP A 203 -7.53 -7.40 -12.90
C TRP A 203 -6.88 -6.57 -14.01
N SER A 204 -7.75 -5.81 -14.70
CA SER A 204 -7.65 -5.56 -16.13
C SER A 204 -6.27 -5.12 -16.63
N SER A 205 -5.94 -5.47 -17.88
CA SER A 205 -4.81 -4.88 -18.60
C SER A 205 -4.76 -3.34 -18.48
N PHE A 206 -5.91 -2.66 -18.34
CA PHE A 206 -5.94 -1.21 -18.16
C PHE A 206 -5.46 -0.75 -16.77
N THR A 207 -5.77 -1.46 -15.69
CA THR A 207 -5.30 -1.07 -14.35
C THR A 207 -3.82 -1.34 -14.18
N LYS A 208 -3.34 -2.46 -14.72
CA LYS A 208 -1.89 -2.74 -14.81
C LYS A 208 -1.19 -1.68 -15.66
N GLY A 209 -1.78 -1.35 -16.81
CA GLY A 209 -1.28 -0.28 -17.69
C GLY A 209 -1.25 1.09 -17.03
N TYR A 210 -2.21 1.41 -16.15
CA TYR A 210 -2.16 2.64 -15.35
C TYR A 210 -0.93 2.62 -14.44
N PHE A 211 -0.73 1.59 -13.63
CA PHE A 211 0.42 1.56 -12.70
C PHE A 211 1.79 1.54 -13.38
N LEU A 212 1.92 0.84 -14.51
CA LEU A 212 3.21 0.74 -15.20
C LEU A 212 3.60 2.00 -15.98
N ASN A 213 2.64 2.87 -16.30
CA ASN A 213 2.88 4.02 -17.19
C ASN A 213 2.52 5.38 -16.56
N ARG A 214 2.03 5.43 -15.32
CA ARG A 214 1.61 6.68 -14.67
C ARG A 214 2.75 7.28 -13.85
N GLU A 215 3.52 8.15 -14.49
CA GLU A 215 4.68 8.82 -13.87
C GLU A 215 4.31 9.71 -12.67
N THR A 216 3.08 10.22 -12.64
CA THR A 216 2.54 11.05 -11.57
C THR A 216 2.05 10.24 -10.35
N LEU A 217 2.07 8.90 -10.41
CA LEU A 217 1.63 8.06 -9.30
C LEU A 217 2.66 8.11 -8.15
N VAL A 218 2.28 8.71 -7.03
CA VAL A 218 3.11 8.78 -5.83
C VAL A 218 3.04 7.47 -5.05
N ALA A 219 1.83 6.97 -4.78
CA ALA A 219 1.63 5.69 -4.11
C ALA A 219 0.22 5.13 -4.32
N VAL A 220 0.11 3.81 -4.18
CA VAL A 220 -1.16 3.07 -4.13
C VAL A 220 -1.60 2.89 -2.68
N LEU A 221 -2.79 3.37 -2.34
CA LEU A 221 -3.48 3.03 -1.10
C LEU A 221 -4.21 1.70 -1.30
N LEU A 222 -3.57 0.59 -0.90
CA LEU A 222 -4.15 -0.74 -1.00
C LEU A 222 -5.00 -1.03 0.25
N LEU A 223 -6.31 -0.95 0.09
CA LEU A 223 -7.28 -1.16 1.16
C LEU A 223 -7.44 -2.66 1.45
N ILE A 224 -7.37 -2.99 2.73
CA ILE A 224 -7.59 -4.32 3.29
C ILE A 224 -8.77 -4.23 4.28
N ASP A 225 -9.70 -5.18 4.23
CA ASP A 225 -10.83 -5.21 5.18
C ASP A 225 -10.37 -5.87 6.48
N ALA A 226 -10.20 -5.11 7.56
CA ALA A 226 -9.73 -5.64 8.84
C ALA A 226 -10.80 -6.52 9.54
N SER A 227 -12.06 -6.46 9.12
CA SER A 227 -13.15 -7.22 9.75
C SER A 227 -13.21 -8.70 9.35
N VAL A 228 -12.32 -9.12 8.45
CA VAL A 228 -12.21 -10.51 7.97
C VAL A 228 -10.75 -10.98 8.00
N PRO A 229 -10.48 -12.30 8.08
CA PRO A 229 -9.13 -12.84 7.97
C PRO A 229 -8.45 -12.44 6.65
N PRO A 230 -7.10 -12.44 6.59
CA PRO A 230 -6.36 -12.14 5.37
C PRO A 230 -6.87 -12.92 4.16
N GLN A 231 -7.17 -12.24 3.06
CA GLN A 231 -7.66 -12.87 1.85
C GLN A 231 -6.52 -13.07 0.86
N LYS A 232 -6.48 -14.25 0.22
CA LYS A 232 -5.47 -14.58 -0.80
C LYS A 232 -5.42 -13.54 -1.92
N ILE A 233 -6.58 -13.05 -2.38
CA ILE A 233 -6.66 -12.05 -3.45
C ILE A 233 -6.03 -10.70 -3.08
N ASP A 234 -6.12 -10.29 -1.81
CA ASP A 234 -5.50 -9.07 -1.31
C ASP A 234 -3.97 -9.25 -1.27
N LEU A 235 -3.49 -10.40 -0.81
CA LEU A 235 -2.07 -10.77 -0.79
C LEU A 235 -1.49 -10.87 -2.21
N ASP A 236 -2.21 -11.47 -3.15
CA ASP A 236 -1.79 -11.58 -4.55
C ASP A 236 -1.65 -10.19 -5.19
N CYS A 237 -2.58 -9.28 -4.89
CA CYS A 237 -2.51 -7.88 -5.32
C CYS A 237 -1.28 -7.16 -4.74
N ALA A 238 -1.06 -7.29 -3.42
CA ALA A 238 0.12 -6.71 -2.77
C ALA A 238 1.42 -7.23 -3.40
N ASN A 239 1.53 -8.54 -3.60
CA ASN A 239 2.71 -9.16 -4.22
C ASN A 239 2.93 -8.67 -5.65
N TRP A 240 1.85 -8.48 -6.43
CA TRP A 240 1.97 -7.94 -7.77
C TRP A 240 2.50 -6.49 -7.76
N LEU A 241 1.96 -5.63 -6.89
CA LEU A 241 2.46 -4.25 -6.74
C LEU A 241 3.94 -4.24 -6.34
N GLY A 242 4.31 -5.09 -5.37
CA GLY A 242 5.68 -5.18 -4.86
C GLY A 242 6.68 -5.67 -5.90
N ARG A 243 6.33 -6.70 -6.68
CA ARG A 243 7.19 -7.22 -7.76
C ARG A 243 7.42 -6.21 -8.89
N ASN A 244 6.47 -5.29 -9.10
CA ASN A 244 6.57 -4.24 -10.10
C ASN A 244 7.12 -2.92 -9.52
N ASN A 245 7.64 -2.94 -8.27
CA ASN A 245 8.18 -1.77 -7.57
C ASN A 245 7.22 -0.58 -7.52
N ILE A 246 5.91 -0.85 -7.43
CA ILE A 246 4.89 0.19 -7.29
C ILE A 246 4.81 0.58 -5.80
N PRO A 247 5.06 1.84 -5.42
CA PRO A 247 4.95 2.29 -4.04
C PRO A 247 3.54 2.07 -3.53
N MET A 248 3.40 1.54 -2.30
CA MET A 248 2.09 1.26 -1.73
C MET A 248 2.05 1.53 -0.23
N THR A 249 0.86 1.85 0.28
CA THR A 249 0.52 1.90 1.70
C THR A 249 -0.69 1.01 1.94
N PHE A 250 -0.61 0.08 2.90
CA PHE A 250 -1.75 -0.71 3.31
C PHE A 250 -2.70 0.14 4.16
N VAL A 251 -3.98 0.19 3.77
CA VAL A 251 -5.00 0.90 4.54
C VAL A 251 -5.98 -0.12 5.09
N PHE A 252 -5.85 -0.45 6.36
CA PHE A 252 -6.78 -1.36 7.03
C PHE A 252 -8.08 -0.62 7.32
N THR A 253 -9.15 -1.04 6.66
CA THR A 253 -10.48 -0.41 6.75
C THR A 253 -11.38 -1.16 7.72
N LYS A 254 -12.45 -0.48 8.16
CA LYS A 254 -13.50 -1.05 9.02
C LYS A 254 -12.98 -1.53 10.37
N CYS A 255 -11.96 -0.87 10.91
CA CYS A 255 -11.40 -1.18 12.23
C CYS A 255 -12.39 -0.96 13.39
N ASP A 256 -13.51 -0.27 13.14
CA ASP A 256 -14.64 -0.11 14.07
C ASP A 256 -15.49 -1.39 14.24
N LYS A 257 -15.40 -2.34 13.30
CA LYS A 257 -16.26 -3.52 13.34
C LYS A 257 -15.81 -4.49 14.41
N MET A 258 -16.55 -4.52 15.51
CA MET A 258 -16.52 -5.63 16.46
C MET A 258 -17.36 -6.78 15.94
N LYS A 259 -16.90 -8.02 16.11
CA LYS A 259 -17.66 -9.21 15.70
C LYS A 259 -18.49 -9.74 16.87
N ALA A 260 -19.68 -10.26 16.56
CA ALA A 260 -20.46 -11.08 17.47
C ALA A 260 -19.85 -12.50 17.58
N SER A 261 -19.39 -12.81 18.78
CA SER A 261 -19.12 -14.13 19.41
C SER A 261 -18.20 -15.19 18.77
N LYS A 262 -17.88 -15.22 17.46
CA LYS A 262 -17.08 -16.33 16.85
C LYS A 262 -16.02 -15.95 15.79
N GLY A 263 -15.37 -14.81 15.87
CA GLY A 263 -14.25 -14.53 14.94
C GLY A 263 -13.27 -13.51 15.46
N LYS A 264 -12.09 -13.50 14.82
CA LYS A 264 -10.98 -12.60 15.16
C LYS A 264 -11.39 -11.13 15.08
N ARG A 265 -10.92 -10.35 16.04
CA ARG A 265 -11.07 -8.90 16.06
C ARG A 265 -10.23 -8.25 14.95
N PRO A 266 -10.54 -7.00 14.55
CA PRO A 266 -9.75 -6.31 13.53
C PRO A 266 -8.24 -6.28 13.80
N ASP A 267 -7.83 -6.04 15.04
CA ASP A 267 -6.42 -6.03 15.44
C ASP A 267 -5.73 -7.39 15.26
N GLU A 268 -6.44 -8.49 15.48
CA GLU A 268 -5.92 -9.84 15.26
C GLU A 268 -5.78 -10.16 13.77
N ASN A 269 -6.77 -9.79 12.94
CA ASN A 269 -6.68 -9.99 11.48
C ASN A 269 -5.57 -9.13 10.86
N ILE A 270 -5.34 -7.93 11.39
CA ILE A 270 -4.23 -7.07 10.96
C ILE A 270 -2.89 -7.73 11.29
N LYS A 271 -2.73 -8.26 12.50
CA LYS A 271 -1.52 -9.01 12.89
C LYS A 271 -1.28 -10.21 11.97
N ASP A 272 -2.31 -11.03 11.72
CA ASP A 272 -2.20 -12.16 10.79
C ASP A 272 -1.77 -11.70 9.39
N PHE A 273 -2.33 -10.59 8.88
CA PHE A 273 -1.95 -10.05 7.58
C PHE A 273 -0.49 -9.61 7.57
N GLN A 274 -0.05 -8.90 8.61
CA GLN A 274 1.33 -8.41 8.76
C GLN A 274 2.34 -9.53 8.87
N GLU A 275 2.01 -10.64 9.53
CA GLU A 275 2.89 -11.82 9.60
C GLU A 275 3.15 -12.38 8.20
N VAL A 276 2.11 -12.54 7.38
CA VAL A 276 2.25 -13.00 5.99
C VAL A 276 3.03 -12.00 5.12
N ILE A 277 2.85 -10.70 5.34
CA ILE A 277 3.62 -9.66 4.65
C ILE A 277 5.10 -9.71 5.07
N ARG A 278 5.41 -9.87 6.35
CA ARG A 278 6.79 -9.92 6.85
C ARG A 278 7.60 -11.05 6.23
N GLU A 279 6.98 -12.19 5.95
CA GLU A 279 7.64 -13.31 5.26
C GLU A 279 8.03 -13.00 3.80
N LYS A 280 7.28 -12.09 3.15
CA LYS A 280 7.40 -11.80 1.72
C LYS A 280 8.16 -10.51 1.41
N TYR A 281 8.25 -9.60 2.36
CA TYR A 281 8.85 -8.27 2.17
C TYR A 281 10.06 -8.08 3.09
N LYS A 282 11.19 -7.68 2.51
CA LYS A 282 12.42 -7.38 3.27
C LYS A 282 12.24 -6.18 4.21
N GLN A 283 11.53 -5.16 3.74
CA GLN A 283 11.15 -3.98 4.51
C GLN A 283 9.63 -3.96 4.57
N HIS A 284 9.09 -3.79 5.78
CA HIS A 284 7.65 -3.79 5.95
C HIS A 284 7.04 -2.55 5.28
N PRO A 285 6.08 -2.69 4.35
CA PRO A 285 5.42 -1.53 3.75
C PRO A 285 4.70 -0.68 4.81
N PRO A 286 4.51 0.63 4.56
CA PRO A 286 3.71 1.47 5.44
C PRO A 286 2.28 0.93 5.53
N TRP A 287 1.70 0.97 6.72
CA TRP A 287 0.32 0.58 6.95
C TRP A 287 -0.33 1.45 8.02
N ILE A 288 -1.65 1.60 7.92
CA ILE A 288 -2.45 2.41 8.84
C ILE A 288 -3.87 1.86 9.05
N MET A 289 -4.36 1.93 10.28
CA MET A 289 -5.73 1.59 10.66
C MET A 289 -6.70 2.73 10.38
N THR A 290 -7.85 2.42 9.80
CA THR A 290 -8.87 3.42 9.44
C THR A 290 -10.29 2.94 9.70
N SER A 291 -11.18 3.90 9.96
CA SER A 291 -12.63 3.69 9.92
C SER A 291 -13.33 4.90 9.32
N SER A 292 -14.06 4.68 8.22
CA SER A 292 -14.94 5.70 7.65
C SER A 292 -16.17 5.99 8.52
N VAL A 293 -16.45 5.17 9.54
CA VAL A 293 -17.59 5.36 10.45
C VAL A 293 -17.19 6.23 11.63
N THR A 294 -16.05 5.92 12.27
CA THR A 294 -15.61 6.65 13.48
C THR A 294 -14.66 7.80 13.17
N GLY A 295 -14.09 7.85 11.96
CA GLY A 295 -13.06 8.82 11.59
C GLY A 295 -11.64 8.41 11.98
N LEU A 296 -11.45 7.24 12.60
CA LEU A 296 -10.13 6.70 12.96
C LEU A 296 -9.16 6.76 11.78
N GLY A 297 -7.94 7.22 12.03
CA GLY A 297 -6.82 7.18 11.09
C GLY A 297 -6.92 8.14 9.91
N ARG A 298 -7.96 8.98 9.87
CA ARG A 298 -8.18 9.91 8.75
C ARG A 298 -7.08 10.96 8.69
N ASP A 299 -6.83 11.64 9.81
CA ASP A 299 -5.93 12.79 9.85
C ASP A 299 -4.48 12.33 9.74
N GLU A 300 -4.17 11.18 10.35
CA GLU A 300 -2.90 10.47 10.24
C GLU A 300 -2.64 10.03 8.79
N LEU A 301 -3.63 9.45 8.10
CA LEU A 301 -3.49 9.09 6.69
C LEU A 301 -3.26 10.34 5.83
N LEU A 302 -4.00 11.42 6.05
CA LEU A 302 -3.77 12.69 5.32
C LEU A 302 -2.39 13.28 5.57
N LEU A 303 -1.84 13.14 6.78
CA LEU A 303 -0.49 13.59 7.12
C LEU A 303 0.59 12.74 6.43
N HIS A 304 0.40 11.41 6.39
CA HIS A 304 1.28 10.53 5.61
C HIS A 304 1.23 10.82 4.11
N LEU A 305 0.04 11.03 3.55
CA LEU A 305 -0.12 11.42 2.14
C LEU A 305 0.59 12.74 1.83
N SER A 306 0.48 13.72 2.72
CA SER A 306 1.10 15.02 2.50
C SER A 306 2.63 14.93 2.59
N GLN A 307 3.16 14.11 3.48
CA GLN A 307 4.59 13.80 3.55
C GLN A 307 5.11 13.20 2.24
N LEU A 308 4.42 12.18 1.69
CA LEU A 308 4.83 11.56 0.43
C LEU A 308 4.74 12.55 -0.74
N ARG A 309 3.68 13.37 -0.78
CA ARG A 309 3.48 14.39 -1.81
C ARG A 309 4.57 15.47 -1.75
N ASN A 310 4.81 16.04 -0.58
CA ASN A 310 5.76 17.14 -0.42
C ASN A 310 7.21 16.70 -0.69
N TYR A 311 7.53 15.41 -0.50
CA TYR A 311 8.80 14.82 -0.94
C TYR A 311 8.84 14.56 -2.45
N TRP A 312 7.71 14.19 -3.07
CA TRP A 312 7.60 14.03 -4.51
C TRP A 312 7.78 15.34 -5.29
N ASP A 313 7.41 16.47 -4.69
CA ASP A 313 7.58 17.82 -5.27
C ASP A 313 9.05 18.34 -5.24
N GLN A 314 10.00 17.59 -4.65
CA GLN A 314 11.43 17.94 -4.57
C GLN A 314 12.22 17.44 -5.79
#